data_AF-A0A257ZPT0-F1
#
_entry.id   AF-A0A257ZPT0-F1
#
_cell.length_a   1.000
_cell.length_b   1.000
_cell.length_c   1.000
_cell.angle_alpha   90.00
_cell.angle_beta   90.00
_cell.angle_gamma   90.00
#
_symmetry.space_group_name_H-M   'P 1'
#
loop_
_entity.id
_entity.type
_entity.pdbx_description
1 polymer ?
#
loop_
_entity_poly.entity_id
_entity_poly.type
_entity_poly.pdbx_seq_one_letter_code
_entity_poly.pdbx_strand_id
1 'polypeptide(L)'
;MQLRYHYVEFLTAHLADCCRVFGGDLQEMLVLAVMGQVHLRAGLDVGPDGLVKPRSIPGPIGITASRIADVTGIPRQTVRRKLAKLESRGWIVPKPSGLWVIALRDGVALARQGEDGLDALDARSMDRVLRMARQLSKIVTGTERPL
;
A
#
# COMPACT_ATOMS: atom_id res chain seq x y z
N MET A 1 -14.95 9.70 -21.59
CA MET A 1 -13.97 10.66 -21.00
C MET A 1 -14.07 10.70 -19.47
N GLN A 2 -15.27 10.68 -18.89
CA GLN A 2 -15.52 10.76 -17.43
C GLN A 2 -14.79 9.70 -16.57
N LEU A 3 -14.76 8.43 -16.98
CA LEU A 3 -14.01 7.37 -16.27
C LEU A 3 -12.53 7.75 -16.05
N ARG A 4 -11.89 8.29 -17.08
CA ARG A 4 -10.48 8.72 -17.05
C ARG A 4 -10.29 9.90 -16.11
N TYR A 5 -11.23 10.85 -16.09
CA TYR A 5 -11.19 12.01 -15.21
C TYR A 5 -11.22 11.59 -13.74
N HIS A 6 -12.19 10.76 -13.32
CA HIS A 6 -12.28 10.31 -11.93
C HIS A 6 -11.10 9.45 -11.49
N TYR A 7 -10.56 8.63 -12.39
CA TYR A 7 -9.33 7.87 -12.10
C TYR A 7 -8.13 8.80 -11.88
N VAL A 8 -7.93 9.80 -12.74
CA VAL A 8 -6.81 10.75 -12.60
C VAL A 8 -6.98 11.61 -11.35
N GLU A 9 -8.19 12.07 -11.05
CA GLU A 9 -8.51 12.82 -9.83
C GLU A 9 -8.18 11.99 -8.58
N PHE A 10 -8.63 10.73 -8.53
CA PHE A 10 -8.29 9.80 -7.45
C PHE A 10 -6.78 9.62 -7.32
N LEU A 11 -6.11 9.29 -8.42
CA LEU A 11 -4.69 8.93 -8.43
C LEU A 11 -3.83 10.12 -8.00
N THR A 12 -4.10 11.31 -8.53
CA THR A 12 -3.33 12.52 -8.20
C THR A 12 -3.51 12.92 -6.73
N ALA A 13 -4.75 12.87 -6.20
CA ALA A 13 -5.00 13.14 -4.79
C ALA A 13 -4.35 12.11 -3.85
N HIS A 14 -4.37 10.82 -4.23
CA HIS A 14 -3.70 9.78 -3.46
C HIS A 14 -2.18 9.95 -3.46
N LEU A 15 -1.57 10.21 -4.62
CA LEU A 15 -0.13 10.46 -4.73
C LEU A 15 0.31 11.72 -3.98
N ALA A 16 -0.51 12.77 -3.97
CA ALA A 16 -0.23 13.98 -3.18
C ALA A 16 -0.19 13.69 -1.67
N ASP A 17 -1.08 12.82 -1.16
CA ASP A 17 -1.04 12.38 0.24
C ASP A 17 0.19 11.54 0.54
N CYS A 18 0.54 10.62 -0.35
CA CYS A 18 1.80 9.88 -0.26
C CYS A 18 3.00 10.81 -0.24
N CYS A 19 3.05 11.83 -1.11
CA CYS A 19 4.12 12.83 -1.09
C CYS A 19 4.21 13.54 0.27
N ARG A 20 3.09 13.87 0.90
CA ARG A 20 3.10 14.52 2.23
C ARG A 20 3.69 13.61 3.31
N VAL A 21 3.23 12.35 3.40
CA VAL A 21 3.69 11.41 4.43
C VAL A 21 5.16 10.99 4.22
N PHE A 22 5.59 10.85 2.97
CA PHE A 22 6.93 10.37 2.65
C PHE A 22 7.91 11.52 2.34
N GLY A 23 7.54 12.78 2.56
CA GLY A 23 8.38 13.93 2.27
C GLY A 23 8.82 14.02 0.80
N GLY A 24 7.93 13.67 -0.12
CA GLY A 24 8.16 13.60 -1.57
C GLY A 24 8.82 12.31 -2.07
N ASP A 25 9.20 11.40 -1.16
CA ASP A 25 9.92 10.18 -1.50
C ASP A 25 8.99 9.04 -1.93
N LEU A 26 8.46 9.12 -3.15
CA LEU A 26 7.55 8.09 -3.69
C LEU A 26 8.23 6.72 -3.88
N GLN A 27 9.55 6.66 -3.94
CA GLN A 27 10.28 5.39 -3.97
C GLN A 27 10.26 4.71 -2.60
N GLU A 28 10.42 5.46 -1.51
CA GLU A 28 10.22 4.94 -0.15
C GLU A 28 8.79 4.42 0.05
N MET A 29 7.80 5.20 -0.42
CA MET A 29 6.40 4.79 -0.39
C MET A 29 6.18 3.47 -1.15
N LEU A 30 6.71 3.36 -2.37
CA LEU A 30 6.54 2.16 -3.19
C LEU A 30 7.20 0.93 -2.55
N VAL A 31 8.38 1.09 -1.93
CA VAL A 31 9.04 0.02 -1.18
C VAL A 31 8.13 -0.48 -0.05
N LEU A 32 7.56 0.43 0.75
CA LEU A 32 6.64 0.04 1.83
C LEU A 32 5.35 -0.58 1.31
N ALA A 33 4.78 -0.06 0.21
CA ALA A 33 3.57 -0.59 -0.40
C ALA A 33 3.75 -2.06 -0.85
N VAL A 34 4.89 -2.39 -1.48
CA VAL A 34 5.23 -3.77 -1.86
C VAL A 34 5.36 -4.67 -0.64
N MET A 35 6.01 -4.20 0.43
CA MET A 35 6.08 -4.95 1.69
C MET A 35 4.69 -5.17 2.31
N GLY A 36 3.84 -4.14 2.29
CA GLY A 36 2.46 -4.20 2.75
C GLY A 36 1.63 -5.21 1.96
N GLN A 37 1.76 -5.26 0.63
CA GLN A 37 1.08 -6.26 -0.21
C GLN A 37 1.51 -7.68 0.13
N VAL A 38 2.80 -7.91 0.36
CA VAL A 38 3.33 -9.21 0.78
C VAL A 38 2.76 -9.62 2.15
N HIS A 39 2.71 -8.68 3.09
CA HIS A 39 2.12 -8.90 4.42
C HIS A 39 0.62 -9.17 4.35
N LEU A 40 -0.14 -8.42 3.56
CA LEU A 40 -1.58 -8.64 3.37
C LEU A 40 -1.87 -10.00 2.73
N ARG A 41 -1.13 -10.38 1.67
CA ARG A 41 -1.26 -11.71 1.04
C ARG A 41 -0.89 -12.87 1.97
N ALA A 42 -0.12 -12.61 3.02
CA ALA A 42 0.19 -13.60 4.04
C ALA A 42 -1.01 -13.96 4.88
N GLY A 43 -1.71 -12.93 5.35
CA GLY A 43 -2.79 -13.04 6.30
C GLY A 43 -4.16 -13.15 5.64
N LEU A 44 -4.25 -13.11 4.30
CA LEU A 44 -5.50 -13.04 3.58
C LEU A 44 -5.56 -14.08 2.45
N ASP A 45 -6.65 -14.84 2.42
CA ASP A 45 -7.04 -15.69 1.30
C ASP A 45 -8.16 -15.01 0.51
N VAL A 46 -8.10 -15.10 -0.82
CA VAL A 46 -9.20 -14.64 -1.70
C VAL A 46 -10.06 -15.86 -2.03
N GLY A 47 -11.31 -15.85 -1.58
CA GLY A 47 -12.27 -16.89 -1.86
C GLY A 47 -12.70 -16.92 -3.33
N PRO A 48 -13.36 -18.00 -3.79
CA PRO A 48 -13.92 -18.09 -5.14
C PRO A 48 -14.96 -17.00 -5.46
N ASP A 49 -15.56 -16.43 -4.41
CA ASP A 49 -16.49 -15.30 -4.43
C ASP A 49 -15.80 -13.93 -4.55
N GLY A 50 -14.47 -13.89 -4.57
CA GLY A 50 -13.67 -12.67 -4.56
C GLY A 50 -13.59 -11.99 -3.20
N LEU A 51 -14.20 -12.56 -2.14
CA LEU A 51 -14.13 -12.02 -0.79
C LEU A 51 -12.82 -12.41 -0.13
N VAL A 52 -12.28 -11.48 0.66
CA VAL A 52 -11.00 -11.65 1.35
C VAL A 52 -11.25 -12.18 2.77
N LYS A 53 -10.63 -13.30 3.14
CA LYS A 53 -10.78 -13.95 4.46
C LYS A 53 -9.43 -14.09 5.17
N PRO A 54 -9.36 -13.96 6.50
CA PRO A 54 -8.13 -14.21 7.24
C PRO A 54 -7.60 -15.64 7.04
N ARG A 55 -6.31 -15.79 6.73
CA ARG A 55 -5.66 -17.10 6.57
C ARG A 55 -5.41 -17.74 7.93
N SER A 56 -5.61 -19.06 8.00
CA SER A 56 -5.52 -19.87 9.23
C SER A 56 -4.10 -20.12 9.76
N ILE A 57 -3.06 -19.99 8.93
CA ILE A 57 -1.66 -20.11 9.36
C ILE A 57 -0.83 -18.94 8.80
N PRO A 58 -0.43 -17.95 9.61
CA PRO A 58 0.47 -16.90 9.20
C PRO A 58 1.91 -17.44 9.21
N GLY A 59 2.48 -17.73 8.04
CA GLY A 59 3.94 -17.84 7.93
C GLY A 59 4.57 -16.45 8.14
N PRO A 60 5.80 -16.33 8.66
CA PRO A 60 6.51 -15.05 8.67
C PRO A 60 6.81 -14.65 7.22
N ILE A 61 6.00 -13.76 6.64
CA ILE A 61 6.19 -13.33 5.25
C ILE A 61 6.92 -12.01 5.22
N GLY A 62 8.24 -12.12 5.08
CA GLY A 62 9.10 -11.01 4.70
C GLY A 62 9.45 -11.03 3.23
N ILE A 63 10.14 -9.99 2.79
CA ILE A 63 10.64 -9.85 1.42
C ILE A 63 12.10 -9.41 1.46
N THR A 64 12.90 -9.86 0.48
CA THR A 64 14.29 -9.43 0.36
C THR A 64 14.40 -8.10 -0.39
N ALA A 65 15.46 -7.35 -0.14
CA ALA A 65 15.77 -6.13 -0.90
C ALA A 65 15.91 -6.39 -2.42
N SER A 66 16.49 -7.54 -2.79
CA SER A 66 16.61 -7.95 -4.20
C SER A 66 15.24 -8.13 -4.83
N ARG A 67 14.30 -8.81 -4.16
CA ARG A 67 12.96 -9.01 -4.71
C ARG A 67 12.18 -7.70 -4.85
N ILE A 68 12.32 -6.78 -3.89
CA ILE A 68 11.73 -5.43 -4.01
C ILE A 68 12.31 -4.71 -5.23
N ALA A 69 13.62 -4.74 -5.42
CA ALA A 69 14.27 -4.11 -6.58
C ALA A 69 13.76 -4.69 -7.90
N ASP A 70 13.65 -6.02 -7.99
CA ASP A 70 13.21 -6.70 -9.21
C ASP A 70 11.74 -6.35 -9.56
N VAL A 71 10.85 -6.21 -8.56
CA VAL A 71 9.42 -5.89 -8.79
C VAL A 71 9.19 -4.41 -9.07
N THR A 72 9.96 -3.53 -8.42
CA THR A 72 9.75 -2.07 -8.52
C THR A 72 10.59 -1.41 -9.62
N GLY A 73 11.64 -2.07 -10.10
CA GLY A 73 12.65 -1.48 -10.97
C GLY A 73 13.60 -0.50 -10.26
N ILE A 74 13.46 -0.30 -8.94
CA ILE A 74 14.33 0.56 -8.15
C ILE A 74 15.70 -0.12 -7.98
N PRO A 75 16.84 0.56 -8.19
CA PRO A 75 18.16 -0.02 -7.97
C PRO A 75 18.31 -0.60 -6.55
N ARG A 76 18.93 -1.79 -6.43
CA ARG A 76 19.09 -2.52 -5.15
C ARG A 76 19.67 -1.65 -4.03
N GLN A 77 20.69 -0.86 -4.33
CA GLN A 77 21.30 0.02 -3.33
C GLN A 77 20.34 1.13 -2.86
N THR A 78 19.51 1.65 -3.77
CA THR A 78 18.44 2.59 -3.41
C THR A 78 17.39 1.90 -2.54
N VAL A 79 16.95 0.69 -2.88
CA VAL A 79 16.03 -0.09 -2.04
C VAL A 79 16.59 -0.30 -0.63
N ARG A 80 17.85 -0.73 -0.50
CA ARG A 80 18.51 -0.89 0.81
C ARG A 80 18.51 0.41 1.62
N ARG A 81 18.78 1.54 0.97
CA ARG A 81 18.72 2.87 1.61
C ARG A 81 17.30 3.21 2.08
N LYS A 82 16.26 2.90 1.30
CA LYS A 82 14.85 3.12 1.71
C LYS A 82 14.45 2.21 2.86
N LEU A 83 14.86 0.95 2.84
CA LEU A 83 14.60 0.00 3.94
C LEU A 83 15.21 0.48 5.25
N ALA A 84 16.46 0.98 5.24
CA ALA A 84 17.08 1.55 6.44
C ALA A 84 16.31 2.78 6.98
N LYS A 85 15.76 3.62 6.10
CA LYS A 85 14.95 4.78 6.52
C LYS A 85 13.61 4.34 7.11
N LEU A 86 12.94 3.34 6.52
CA LEU A 86 11.72 2.75 7.07
C LEU A 86 11.97 2.04 8.41
N GLU A 87 13.12 1.39 8.57
CA GLU A 87 13.57 0.78 9.82
C GLU A 87 13.78 1.84 10.89
N SER A 88 14.42 2.97 10.57
CA SER A 88 14.59 4.08 11.52
C SER A 88 13.28 4.70 12.00
N ARG A 89 12.18 4.55 11.24
CA ARG A 89 10.82 4.92 11.66
C ARG A 89 10.15 3.85 12.54
N GLY A 90 10.77 2.69 12.71
CA GLY A 90 10.19 1.53 13.40
C GLY A 90 9.05 0.86 12.63
N TRP A 91 8.88 1.17 11.33
CA TRP A 91 7.77 0.64 10.53
C TRP A 91 8.03 -0.77 10.01
N ILE A 92 9.32 -1.12 9.87
CA ILE A 92 9.77 -2.43 9.43
C ILE A 92 10.94 -2.90 10.30
N VAL A 93 11.18 -4.21 10.33
CA VAL A 93 12.33 -4.80 11.03
C VAL A 93 13.03 -5.82 10.14
N PRO A 94 14.38 -5.89 10.19
CA PRO A 94 15.12 -6.95 9.53
C PRO A 94 14.99 -8.27 10.31
N LYS A 95 15.17 -9.38 9.59
CA LYS A 95 15.28 -10.73 10.16
C LYS A 95 16.65 -11.33 9.85
N PRO A 96 17.17 -12.25 10.69
CA PRO A 96 18.46 -12.89 10.47
C PRO A 96 18.62 -13.56 9.09
N SER A 97 17.50 -13.98 8.47
CA SER A 97 17.46 -14.55 7.13
C SER A 97 17.69 -13.56 5.98
N GLY A 98 17.86 -12.26 6.27
CA GLY A 98 17.93 -11.20 5.25
C GLY A 98 16.55 -10.75 4.73
N LEU A 99 15.47 -11.25 5.33
CA LEU A 99 14.11 -10.79 5.06
C LEU A 99 13.79 -9.51 5.83
N TRP A 100 13.00 -8.65 5.21
CA TRP A 100 12.38 -7.49 5.85
C TRP A 100 10.89 -7.76 6.08
N VAL A 101 10.39 -7.44 7.26
CA VAL A 101 8.96 -7.61 7.62
C VAL A 101 8.38 -6.31 8.15
N ILE A 102 7.06 -6.16 8.04
CA ILE A 102 6.32 -5.08 8.71
C ILE A 102 6.43 -5.28 10.24
N ALA A 103 6.73 -4.21 10.96
CA ALA A 103 6.73 -4.23 12.42
C ALA A 103 5.28 -4.20 12.93
N LEU A 104 4.96 -5.13 13.84
CA LEU A 104 3.63 -5.26 14.43
C LEU A 104 3.70 -5.07 15.95
N ARG A 105 2.66 -4.48 16.52
CA ARG A 105 2.38 -4.46 17.96
C ARG A 105 0.92 -4.85 18.15
N ASP A 106 0.68 -5.90 18.95
CA ASP A 106 -0.67 -6.43 19.21
C ASP A 106 -1.46 -6.72 17.93
N GLY A 107 -0.78 -7.23 16.90
CA GLY A 107 -1.36 -7.53 15.58
C GLY A 107 -1.59 -6.32 14.67
N VAL A 108 -1.32 -5.10 15.14
CA VAL A 108 -1.45 -3.87 14.36
C VAL A 108 -0.10 -3.44 13.79
N ALA A 109 -0.07 -3.07 12.51
CA ALA A 109 1.13 -2.54 11.88
C ALA A 109 1.54 -1.20 12.48
N LEU A 110 2.78 -1.10 12.96
CA LEU A 110 3.31 0.13 13.55
C LEU A 110 3.36 1.29 12.54
N ALA A 111 3.49 0.98 11.25
CA ALA A 111 3.40 1.97 10.17
C ALA A 111 2.06 2.73 10.14
N ARG A 112 1.00 2.18 10.74
CA ARG A 112 -0.31 2.83 10.84
C ARG A 112 -0.37 3.86 11.96
N GLN A 113 0.37 3.62 13.04
CA GLN A 113 0.29 4.38 14.28
C GLN A 113 1.22 5.60 14.28
N GLY A 114 0.92 6.59 15.13
CA GLY A 114 1.74 7.79 15.35
C GLY A 114 1.31 9.01 14.54
N GLU A 115 1.93 10.16 14.81
CA GLU A 115 1.63 11.44 14.18
C GLU A 115 1.92 11.42 12.66
N ASP A 116 2.97 10.71 12.26
CA ASP A 116 3.36 10.48 10.86
C ASP A 116 2.83 9.13 10.30
N GLY A 117 1.92 8.48 11.03
CA GLY A 117 1.37 7.17 10.68
C GLY A 117 0.50 7.18 9.43
N LEU A 118 0.28 5.99 8.86
CA LEU A 118 -0.52 5.81 7.66
C LEU A 118 -2.04 5.86 7.89
N ASP A 119 -2.53 5.82 9.14
CA ASP A 119 -3.97 5.75 9.43
C ASP A 119 -4.79 6.85 8.75
N ALA A 120 -4.33 8.10 8.84
CA ALA A 120 -5.02 9.23 8.23
C ALA A 120 -4.95 9.20 6.69
N LEU A 121 -3.81 8.75 6.13
CA LEU A 121 -3.64 8.56 4.69
C LEU A 121 -4.57 7.46 4.18
N ASP A 122 -4.65 6.34 4.90
CA ASP A 122 -5.49 5.20 4.55
C ASP A 122 -6.96 5.58 4.58
N ALA A 123 -7.42 6.24 5.65
CA ALA A 123 -8.81 6.69 5.77
C ALA A 123 -9.22 7.60 4.58
N ARG A 124 -8.40 8.60 4.26
CA ARG A 124 -8.65 9.49 3.10
C ARG A 124 -8.61 8.73 1.78
N SER A 125 -7.69 7.78 1.64
CA SER A 125 -7.54 7.00 0.40
C SER A 125 -8.73 6.07 0.20
N MET A 126 -9.21 5.40 1.25
CA MET A 126 -10.39 4.53 1.18
C MET A 126 -11.67 5.32 0.88
N ASP A 127 -11.86 6.48 1.49
CA ASP A 127 -12.99 7.36 1.15
C ASP A 127 -12.97 7.75 -0.33
N ARG A 128 -11.80 8.11 -0.87
CA ARG A 128 -11.65 8.42 -2.31
C ARG A 128 -11.91 7.21 -3.20
N VAL A 129 -11.46 6.00 -2.82
CA VAL A 129 -11.76 4.76 -3.56
C VAL A 129 -13.27 4.52 -3.60
N LEU A 130 -13.96 4.62 -2.46
CA LEU A 130 -15.41 4.43 -2.40
C LEU A 130 -16.17 5.47 -3.22
N ARG A 131 -15.73 6.73 -3.19
CA ARG A 131 -16.28 7.81 -4.00
C ARG A 131 -16.10 7.53 -5.50
N MET A 132 -14.89 7.17 -5.91
CA MET A 132 -14.60 6.79 -7.29
C MET A 132 -15.48 5.61 -7.71
N ALA A 133 -15.55 4.53 -6.92
CA ALA A 133 -16.37 3.36 -7.23
C ALA A 133 -17.86 3.72 -7.43
N ARG A 134 -18.42 4.60 -6.59
CA ARG A 134 -19.80 5.10 -6.76
C ARG A 134 -19.97 5.90 -8.06
N GLN A 135 -19.00 6.74 -8.42
CA GLN A 135 -19.02 7.49 -9.68
C GLN A 135 -18.92 6.55 -10.89
N LEU A 136 -18.03 5.57 -10.83
CA LEU A 136 -17.86 4.58 -11.91
C LEU A 136 -19.11 3.72 -12.08
N SER A 137 -19.74 3.30 -10.99
CA SER A 137 -20.98 2.54 -11.03
C SER A 137 -22.08 3.29 -11.79
N LYS A 138 -22.28 4.60 -11.53
CA LYS A 138 -23.27 5.42 -12.25
C LYS A 138 -23.01 5.51 -13.76
N ILE A 139 -21.74 5.60 -14.15
CA ILE A 139 -21.31 5.66 -15.55
C ILE A 139 -21.59 4.31 -16.23
N VAL A 140 -21.25 3.20 -15.57
CA VAL A 140 -21.42 1.84 -16.12
C VAL A 140 -22.89 1.42 -16.18
N THR A 141 -23.73 1.82 -15.22
CA THR A 141 -25.17 1.51 -15.20
C THR A 141 -26.00 2.40 -16.13
N GLY A 142 -25.37 3.26 -16.94
CA GLY A 142 -26.05 4.05 -17.97
C GLY A 142 -26.89 5.20 -17.45
N THR A 143 -26.66 5.69 -16.22
CA THR A 143 -27.40 6.83 -15.67
C THR A 143 -26.93 8.17 -16.26
N GLU A 144 -25.80 8.18 -16.99
CA GLU A 144 -25.40 9.29 -17.85
C GLU A 144 -24.99 8.74 -19.23
N ARG A 145 -25.90 8.82 -20.22
CA ARG A 145 -25.49 8.82 -21.63
C ARG A 145 -24.77 10.15 -21.87
N PRO A 146 -23.54 10.14 -22.41
CA PRO A 146 -22.90 11.39 -22.81
C PRO A 146 -23.62 11.95 -24.04
N LEU A 147 -24.04 13.22 -23.92
CA LEU A 147 -24.05 14.17 -25.03
C LEU A 147 -22.60 14.47 -25.44
#